data_AF-A0A2B7Y594-F1
#
_entry.id   AF-A0A2B7Y594-F1
#
_cell.length_a   1.000
_cell.length_b   1.000
_cell.length_c   1.000
_cell.angle_alpha   90.00
_cell.angle_beta   90.00
_cell.angle_gamma   90.00
#
_symmetry.space_group_name_H-M   'P 1'
#
loop_
_entity.id
_entity.type
_entity.pdbx_description
1 polymer ?
#
loop_
_entity_poly.entity_id
_entity_poly.type
_entity_poly.pdbx_seq_one_letter_code
_entity_poly.pdbx_strand_id
1 'polypeptide(L)'
;MQEHGEPSSSKPYKITATVDAKKKYYFAKISTDGQMFEGKHASLTALYNAVPSICPRSVGHGKLINSDAHYLITEFIDVDAYGGHRMGCLLQQKLVMLHTAPVPIPEGSNGPMFGFPVTTYVGGIKQDNTFCSSWAEFYAEKRLHAILRSLEEKHGIDEELRDWVTKTTSVVVPRLLREGHLGGQDGIKLSLVHGDLWGGNKFMGVLDAKRPTEDFYI
;
A
#
# COMPACT_ATOMS: atom_id res chain seq x y z
N MET A 1 24.68 8.05 4.97
CA MET A 1 23.44 7.98 4.18
C MET A 1 23.78 8.42 2.78
N GLN A 2 23.38 7.68 1.75
CA GLN A 2 23.65 8.02 0.35
C GLN A 2 22.32 8.05 -0.41
N GLU A 3 22.11 9.07 -1.25
CA GLU A 3 20.92 9.12 -2.13
C GLU A 3 20.87 7.87 -3.03
N HIS A 4 19.68 7.32 -3.24
CA HIS A 4 19.52 6.06 -3.95
C HIS A 4 18.14 5.94 -4.61
N GLY A 5 18.09 5.84 -5.94
CA GLY A 5 16.85 5.76 -6.72
C GLY A 5 16.27 7.13 -7.08
N GLU A 6 15.16 7.15 -7.82
CA GLU A 6 14.51 8.39 -8.27
C GLU A 6 13.58 8.98 -7.19
N PRO A 7 13.65 10.30 -6.94
CA PRO A 7 12.74 10.96 -6.02
C PRO A 7 11.30 11.01 -6.57
N SER A 8 10.33 10.73 -5.70
CA SER A 8 8.90 10.96 -5.97
C SER A 8 8.33 11.89 -4.90
N SER A 9 7.33 11.46 -4.13
CA SER A 9 6.82 12.20 -2.96
C SER A 9 7.78 12.20 -1.76
N SER A 10 8.92 11.53 -1.86
CA SER A 10 9.95 11.44 -0.82
C SER A 10 11.34 11.25 -1.42
N LYS A 11 12.37 11.61 -0.65
CA LYS A 11 13.78 11.42 -1.02
C LYS A 11 14.29 10.05 -0.56
N PRO A 12 14.76 9.18 -1.46
CA PRO A 12 15.18 7.83 -1.13
C PRO A 12 16.69 7.74 -0.85
N TYR A 13 17.07 6.88 0.10
CA TYR A 13 18.45 6.75 0.55
C TYR A 13 18.79 5.30 0.94
N LYS A 14 20.04 4.91 0.67
CA LYS A 14 20.66 3.73 1.26
C LYS A 14 21.35 4.10 2.58
N ILE A 15 20.99 3.38 3.63
CA ILE A 15 21.63 3.45 4.95
C ILE A 15 22.46 2.19 5.15
N THR A 16 23.70 2.38 5.57
CA THR A 16 24.58 1.29 6.01
C THR A 16 24.71 1.38 7.52
N ALA A 17 24.47 0.27 8.21
CA ALA A 17 24.65 0.18 9.66
C ALA A 17 25.39 -1.11 10.03
N THR A 18 26.02 -1.11 11.21
CA THR A 18 26.59 -2.32 11.80
C THR A 18 25.65 -2.77 12.90
N VAL A 19 25.05 -3.95 12.75
CA VAL A 19 24.15 -4.58 13.73
C VAL A 19 24.74 -5.94 14.08
N ASP A 20 24.99 -6.19 15.36
CA ASP A 20 25.61 -7.44 15.85
C ASP A 20 26.94 -7.77 15.13
N ALA A 21 27.82 -6.77 14.99
CA ALA A 21 29.09 -6.84 14.26
C ALA A 21 28.98 -7.22 12.77
N LYS A 22 27.77 -7.20 12.19
CA LYS A 22 27.53 -7.45 10.77
C LYS A 22 27.04 -6.19 10.07
N LYS A 23 27.59 -5.94 8.89
CA LYS A 23 27.12 -4.85 8.02
C LYS A 23 25.72 -5.21 7.49
N LYS A 24 24.76 -4.32 7.72
CA LYS A 24 23.40 -4.39 7.20
C LYS A 24 23.07 -3.16 6.38
N TYR A 25 22.14 -3.33 5.45
CA TYR A 25 21.67 -2.26 4.58
C TYR A 25 20.19 -2.03 4.80
N TYR A 26 19.80 -0.76 4.83
CA TYR A 26 18.43 -0.33 4.94
C TYR A 26 18.13 0.67 3.85
N PHE A 27 16.85 0.75 3.49
CA PHE A 27 16.36 1.83 2.65
C PHE A 27 15.55 2.80 3.50
N ALA A 28 15.80 4.08 3.32
CA ALA A 28 15.10 5.14 4.00
C ALA A 28 14.45 6.11 3.02
N LYS A 29 13.25 6.57 3.36
CA LYS A 29 12.56 7.69 2.71
C LYS A 29 12.44 8.83 3.71
N ILE A 30 12.65 10.07 3.25
CA ILE A 30 12.44 11.29 4.04
C ILE A 30 11.42 12.18 3.31
N SER A 31 10.47 12.74 4.06
CA SER A 31 9.42 13.67 3.58
C SER A 31 8.92 14.52 4.75
N THR A 32 8.24 15.62 4.48
CA THR A 32 7.56 16.44 5.51
C THR A 32 6.18 15.90 5.89
N ASP A 33 5.62 14.95 5.14
CA ASP A 33 4.34 14.30 5.46
C ASP A 33 4.58 13.06 6.33
N GLY A 34 4.41 13.22 7.65
CA GLY A 34 4.53 12.12 8.62
C GLY A 34 3.39 11.10 8.56
N GLN A 35 2.16 11.53 8.23
CA GLN A 35 1.00 10.65 8.16
C GLN A 35 1.13 9.67 6.99
N MET A 36 1.75 10.10 5.88
CA MET A 36 2.11 9.22 4.77
C MET A 36 2.99 8.05 5.22
N PHE A 37 3.99 8.29 6.07
CA PHE A 37 4.89 7.22 6.52
C PHE A 37 4.27 6.31 7.58
N GLU A 38 3.36 6.81 8.41
CA GLU A 38 2.54 5.95 9.28
C GLU A 38 1.69 4.98 8.46
N GLY A 39 0.97 5.49 7.44
CA GLY A 39 0.20 4.67 6.52
C GLY A 39 1.07 3.62 5.80
N LYS A 40 2.23 4.02 5.27
CA LYS A 40 3.17 3.08 4.62
C LYS A 40 3.72 2.03 5.58
N HIS A 41 4.05 2.41 6.82
CA HIS A 41 4.52 1.48 7.83
C HIS A 41 3.46 0.43 8.16
N ALA A 42 2.22 0.86 8.40
CA ALA A 42 1.10 -0.04 8.67
C ALA A 42 0.81 -0.98 7.48
N SER A 43 0.79 -0.45 6.25
CA SER A 43 0.57 -1.25 5.04
C SER A 43 1.65 -2.30 4.83
N LEU A 44 2.93 -1.92 4.89
CA LEU A 44 4.06 -2.85 4.75
C LEU A 44 4.04 -3.91 5.85
N THR A 45 3.69 -3.54 7.07
CA THR A 45 3.58 -4.49 8.18
C THR A 45 2.46 -5.49 7.96
N ALA A 46 1.27 -5.05 7.50
CA ALA A 46 0.16 -5.94 7.18
C ALA A 46 0.51 -6.90 6.03
N LEU A 47 1.10 -6.39 4.95
CA LEU A 47 1.55 -7.20 3.81
C LEU A 47 2.61 -8.23 4.23
N TYR A 48 3.61 -7.81 4.99
CA TYR A 48 4.68 -8.70 5.48
C TYR A 48 4.14 -9.77 6.42
N ASN A 49 3.22 -9.42 7.33
CA ASN A 49 2.62 -10.40 8.24
C ASN A 49 1.78 -11.44 7.50
N ALA A 50 1.08 -11.04 6.43
CA ALA A 50 0.31 -11.97 5.61
C ALA A 50 1.21 -12.86 4.73
N VAL A 51 2.21 -12.26 4.08
CA VAL A 51 3.15 -12.97 3.20
C VAL A 51 4.55 -12.36 3.37
N PRO A 52 5.42 -12.90 4.25
CA PRO A 52 6.72 -12.28 4.59
C PRO A 52 7.70 -12.08 3.43
N SER A 53 7.43 -12.69 2.28
CA SER A 53 8.25 -12.57 1.08
C SER A 53 7.59 -11.71 0.00
N ILE A 54 6.57 -10.91 0.32
CA ILE A 54 5.84 -10.12 -0.68
C ILE A 54 6.30 -8.67 -0.74
N CYS A 55 6.95 -8.18 0.31
CA CYS A 55 7.45 -6.82 0.44
C CYS A 55 8.60 -6.79 1.47
N PRO A 56 9.47 -5.77 1.46
CA PRO A 56 10.47 -5.62 2.52
C PRO A 56 9.79 -5.35 3.86
N ARG A 57 10.39 -5.80 4.96
CA ARG A 57 9.86 -5.48 6.28
C ARG A 57 10.02 -3.98 6.56
N SER A 58 8.97 -3.38 7.11
CA SER A 58 9.08 -2.04 7.69
C SER A 58 9.80 -2.11 9.03
N VAL A 59 10.90 -1.37 9.15
CA VAL A 59 11.73 -1.35 10.38
C VAL A 59 11.22 -0.29 11.35
N GLY A 60 10.75 0.85 10.84
CA GLY A 60 10.16 1.91 11.66
C GLY A 60 9.96 3.21 10.90
N HIS A 61 9.21 4.12 11.51
CA HIS A 61 8.98 5.47 11.01
C HIS A 61 8.97 6.46 12.19
N GLY A 62 9.14 7.75 11.91
CA GLY A 62 9.10 8.76 12.97
C GLY A 62 9.49 10.16 12.50
N LYS A 63 9.47 11.12 13.43
CA LYS A 63 9.96 12.48 13.20
C LYS A 63 11.49 12.51 13.37
N LEU A 64 12.19 13.24 12.50
CA LEU A 64 13.63 13.47 12.65
C LEU A 64 13.90 14.45 13.80
N ILE A 65 14.99 14.24 14.53
CA ILE A 65 15.41 15.13 15.61
C ILE A 65 15.77 16.49 14.99
N ASN A 66 15.29 17.59 15.59
CA ASN A 66 15.54 18.97 15.16
C ASN A 66 15.12 19.28 13.71
N SER A 67 14.10 18.59 13.19
CA SER A 67 13.54 18.85 11.87
C SER A 67 12.04 18.58 11.86
N ASP A 68 11.29 19.27 11.00
CA ASP A 68 9.89 18.93 10.72
C ASP A 68 9.71 17.79 9.72
N ALA A 69 10.82 17.24 9.21
CA ALA A 69 10.79 16.06 8.37
C ALA A 69 10.59 14.78 9.17
N HIS A 70 10.01 13.80 8.49
CA HIS A 70 9.76 12.45 8.98
C HIS A 70 10.56 11.45 8.15
N TYR A 71 10.72 10.24 8.68
CA TYR A 71 11.38 9.14 8.01
C TYR A 71 10.51 7.88 8.00
N LEU A 72 10.78 7.02 7.02
CA LEU A 72 10.40 5.60 7.00
C LEU A 72 11.67 4.80 6.68
N ILE A 73 11.92 3.73 7.45
CA ILE A 73 13.04 2.80 7.24
C ILE A 73 12.46 1.41 6.96
N THR A 74 13.01 0.75 5.94
CA THR A 74 12.67 -0.62 5.52
C THR A 74 13.94 -1.43 5.29
N GLU A 75 13.79 -2.75 5.17
CA GLU A 75 14.86 -3.61 4.68
C GLU A 75 15.29 -3.20 3.26
N PHE A 76 16.59 -3.26 2.98
CA PHE A 76 17.13 -2.92 1.66
C PHE A 76 17.05 -4.12 0.72
N ILE A 77 16.39 -3.94 -0.42
CA ILE A 77 16.37 -4.91 -1.51
C ILE A 77 17.50 -4.57 -2.47
N ASP A 78 18.45 -5.49 -2.64
CA ASP A 78 19.51 -5.36 -3.62
C ASP A 78 19.04 -5.91 -4.98
N VAL A 79 18.59 -5.01 -5.85
CA VAL A 79 18.10 -5.34 -7.19
C VAL A 79 19.23 -5.71 -8.15
N ASP A 80 20.42 -5.15 -7.95
CA ASP A 80 21.60 -5.40 -8.80
C ASP A 80 22.25 -6.75 -8.51
N ALA A 81 22.14 -7.23 -7.27
CA ALA A 81 22.62 -8.55 -6.87
C ALA A 81 21.80 -9.71 -7.47
N TYR A 82 20.72 -9.43 -8.20
CA TYR A 82 19.86 -10.46 -8.79
C TYR A 82 20.49 -11.07 -10.06
N GLY A 83 21.08 -12.26 -9.92
CA GLY A 83 21.70 -13.02 -11.02
C GLY A 83 20.74 -13.72 -12.00
N GLY A 84 19.52 -13.20 -12.19
CA GLY A 84 18.59 -13.68 -13.22
C GLY A 84 17.88 -15.01 -12.97
N HIS A 85 18.19 -15.73 -11.88
CA HIS A 85 17.57 -17.01 -11.56
C HIS A 85 16.36 -16.80 -10.62
N ARG A 86 15.16 -17.19 -11.07
CA ARG A 86 13.96 -17.23 -10.24
C ARG A 86 14.10 -18.32 -9.18
N MET A 87 14.47 -17.92 -7.97
CA MET A 87 14.45 -18.78 -6.79
C MET A 87 13.32 -18.29 -5.88
N GLY A 88 12.31 -19.13 -5.64
CA GLY A 88 11.18 -18.83 -4.75
C GLY A 88 9.80 -19.00 -5.41
N CYS A 89 8.74 -18.71 -4.64
CA CYS A 89 7.38 -18.68 -5.16
C CYS A 89 7.19 -17.50 -6.11
N LEU A 90 6.48 -17.75 -7.22
CA LEU A 90 6.19 -16.72 -8.22
C LEU A 90 5.30 -15.64 -7.62
N LEU A 91 5.41 -14.42 -8.10
CA LEU A 91 4.57 -13.30 -7.70
C LEU A 91 3.07 -13.64 -7.65
N GLN A 92 2.57 -14.40 -8.63
CA GLN A 92 1.17 -14.81 -8.69
C GLN A 92 0.78 -15.68 -7.48
N GLN A 93 1.66 -16.57 -7.04
CA GLN A 93 1.42 -17.40 -5.86
C GLN A 93 1.38 -16.56 -4.59
N LYS A 94 2.29 -15.59 -4.47
CA LYS A 94 2.29 -14.64 -3.34
C LYS A 94 1.02 -13.79 -3.31
N LEU A 95 0.54 -13.34 -4.47
CA LEU A 95 -0.73 -12.60 -4.59
C LEU A 95 -1.93 -13.46 -4.21
N VAL A 96 -1.96 -14.74 -4.60
CA VAL A 96 -3.01 -15.67 -4.14
C VAL A 96 -2.94 -15.83 -2.62
N MET A 97 -1.76 -16.05 -2.05
CA MET A 97 -1.58 -16.14 -0.59
C MET A 97 -2.06 -14.86 0.12
N LEU A 98 -1.74 -13.69 -0.44
CA LEU A 98 -2.16 -12.40 0.13
C LEU A 98 -3.69 -12.24 0.09
N HIS A 99 -4.31 -12.45 -1.07
CA HIS A 99 -5.75 -12.23 -1.25
C HIS A 99 -6.61 -13.28 -0.54
N THR A 100 -6.03 -14.44 -0.21
CA THR A 100 -6.70 -15.51 0.55
C THR A 100 -6.33 -15.52 2.04
N ALA A 101 -5.46 -14.63 2.49
CA ALA A 101 -5.10 -14.50 3.90
C ALA A 101 -6.34 -14.09 4.73
N PRO A 102 -6.52 -14.63 5.94
CA PRO A 102 -7.61 -14.24 6.83
C PRO A 102 -7.56 -12.73 7.12
N VAL A 103 -8.70 -12.06 6.97
CA VAL A 103 -8.85 -10.63 7.30
C VAL A 103 -9.44 -10.53 8.72
N PRO A 104 -8.79 -9.82 9.66
CA PRO A 104 -9.30 -9.67 11.01
C PRO A 104 -10.55 -8.79 11.02
N ILE A 105 -11.48 -9.09 11.95
CA ILE A 105 -12.61 -8.22 12.23
C ILE A 105 -12.10 -7.00 12.99
N PRO A 106 -12.41 -5.76 12.56
CA PRO A 106 -11.98 -4.56 13.26
C PRO A 106 -12.54 -4.49 14.68
N GLU A 107 -11.77 -3.90 15.60
CA GLU A 107 -12.22 -3.71 16.98
C GLU A 107 -13.52 -2.88 17.02
N GLY A 108 -14.48 -3.30 17.83
CA GLY A 108 -15.78 -2.65 17.94
C GLY A 108 -16.76 -2.93 16.80
N SER A 109 -16.40 -3.76 15.82
CA SER A 109 -17.29 -4.18 14.74
C SER A 109 -17.93 -5.54 15.01
N ASN A 110 -19.19 -5.71 14.60
CA ASN A 110 -19.94 -6.96 14.78
C ASN A 110 -19.73 -7.96 13.62
N GLY A 111 -18.80 -7.67 12.72
CA GLY A 111 -18.56 -8.49 11.55
C GLY A 111 -17.47 -7.92 10.63
N PRO A 112 -17.19 -8.61 9.52
CA PRO A 112 -16.16 -8.20 8.57
C PRO A 112 -16.51 -6.85 7.92
N MET A 113 -15.52 -5.97 7.74
CA MET A 113 -15.72 -4.65 7.14
C MET A 113 -14.63 -4.31 6.10
N PHE A 114 -15.02 -3.57 5.06
CA PHE A 114 -14.11 -2.99 4.08
C PHE A 114 -13.43 -1.76 4.69
N GLY A 115 -12.11 -1.66 4.55
CA GLY A 115 -11.35 -0.54 5.11
C GLY A 115 -9.97 -0.97 5.55
N PHE A 116 -9.33 -0.11 6.33
CA PHE A 116 -8.00 -0.34 6.90
C PHE A 116 -7.84 0.49 8.18
N PRO A 117 -7.08 0.03 9.19
CA PRO A 117 -7.01 0.71 10.49
C PRO A 117 -6.47 2.14 10.46
N VAL A 118 -5.69 2.49 9.43
CA VAL A 118 -5.11 3.83 9.27
C VAL A 118 -5.38 4.39 7.88
N THR A 119 -5.30 5.71 7.78
CA THR A 119 -5.27 6.40 6.48
C THR A 119 -4.02 5.96 5.71
N THR A 120 -4.19 5.58 4.44
CA THR A 120 -3.08 5.28 3.52
C THR A 120 -3.02 6.31 2.40
N TYR A 121 -2.04 6.18 1.52
CA TYR A 121 -1.85 7.07 0.39
C TYR A 121 -1.56 6.25 -0.86
N VAL A 122 -2.13 6.65 -1.99
CA VAL A 122 -1.73 6.19 -3.32
C VAL A 122 -1.15 7.39 -4.04
N GLY A 123 0.15 7.34 -4.34
CA GLY A 123 0.91 8.53 -4.72
C GLY A 123 0.80 9.61 -3.63
N GLY A 124 0.34 10.81 -4.02
CA GLY A 124 0.07 11.93 -3.10
C GLY A 124 -1.40 12.09 -2.71
N ILE A 125 -2.25 11.11 -2.98
CA ILE A 125 -3.69 11.17 -2.67
C ILE A 125 -3.95 10.41 -1.38
N LYS A 126 -4.49 11.13 -0.38
CA LYS A 126 -4.93 10.57 0.89
C LYS A 126 -6.13 9.65 0.66
N GLN A 127 -6.07 8.43 1.19
CA GLN A 127 -7.14 7.45 1.12
C GLN A 127 -7.80 7.32 2.48
N ASP A 128 -9.08 7.69 2.54
CA ASP A 128 -9.93 7.36 3.67
C ASP A 128 -10.22 5.85 3.66
N ASN A 129 -9.89 5.21 4.77
CA ASN A 129 -10.03 3.78 4.99
C ASN A 129 -10.96 3.47 6.16
N THR A 130 -11.73 4.46 6.62
CA THR A 130 -12.77 4.27 7.65
C THR A 130 -13.64 3.08 7.25
N PHE A 131 -13.84 2.18 8.21
CA PHE A 131 -14.50 0.91 7.96
C PHE A 131 -15.96 1.11 7.49
N CYS A 132 -16.36 0.30 6.52
CA CYS A 132 -17.70 0.30 5.92
C CYS A 132 -18.11 -1.16 5.65
N SER A 133 -19.36 -1.51 5.94
CA SER A 133 -19.88 -2.87 5.71
C SER A 133 -20.23 -3.13 4.24
N SER A 134 -20.53 -2.07 3.47
CA SER A 134 -20.92 -2.18 2.06
C SER A 134 -19.75 -1.86 1.14
N TRP A 135 -19.37 -2.82 0.29
CA TRP A 135 -18.34 -2.58 -0.71
C TRP A 135 -18.75 -1.51 -1.73
N ALA A 136 -20.01 -1.51 -2.15
CA ALA A 136 -20.52 -0.54 -3.11
C ALA A 136 -20.40 0.89 -2.57
N GLU A 137 -20.79 1.10 -1.31
CA GLU A 137 -20.67 2.41 -0.64
C GLU A 137 -19.20 2.80 -0.46
N PHE A 138 -18.37 1.88 0.06
CA PHE A 138 -16.94 2.13 0.25
C PHE A 138 -16.25 2.52 -1.06
N TYR A 139 -16.52 1.79 -2.15
CA TYR A 139 -15.91 2.06 -3.44
C TYR A 139 -16.40 3.38 -4.06
N ALA A 140 -17.70 3.66 -4.00
CA ALA A 140 -18.25 4.93 -4.49
C ALA A 140 -17.67 6.13 -3.72
N GLU A 141 -17.78 6.12 -2.39
CA GLU A 141 -17.49 7.28 -1.55
C GLU A 141 -16.01 7.45 -1.25
N LYS A 142 -15.33 6.36 -0.90
CA LYS A 142 -13.95 6.36 -0.39
C LYS A 142 -12.92 6.08 -1.47
N ARG A 143 -13.33 5.78 -2.72
CA ARG A 143 -12.42 5.65 -3.88
C ARG A 143 -12.76 6.64 -4.98
N LEU A 144 -13.92 6.53 -5.63
CA LEU A 144 -14.24 7.36 -6.80
C LEU A 144 -14.47 8.83 -6.42
N HIS A 145 -15.37 9.10 -5.48
CA HIS A 145 -15.63 10.47 -5.03
C HIS A 145 -14.43 11.08 -4.29
N ALA A 146 -13.60 10.28 -3.61
CA ALA A 146 -12.39 10.76 -2.96
C ALA A 146 -11.38 11.31 -3.98
N ILE A 147 -11.19 10.62 -5.12
CA ILE A 147 -10.33 11.12 -6.21
C ILE A 147 -10.92 12.38 -6.83
N LEU A 148 -12.23 12.41 -7.11
CA LEU A 148 -12.90 13.60 -7.65
C LEU A 148 -12.69 14.82 -6.75
N ARG A 149 -12.96 14.70 -5.43
CA ARG A 149 -12.74 15.78 -4.47
C ARG A 149 -11.30 16.27 -4.49
N SER A 150 -10.32 15.36 -4.51
CA SER A 150 -8.91 15.75 -4.56
C SER A 150 -8.53 16.48 -5.86
N LEU A 151 -9.15 16.11 -6.99
CA LEU A 151 -8.95 16.82 -8.27
C LEU A 151 -9.59 18.20 -8.23
N GLU A 152 -10.82 18.30 -7.75
CA GLU A 152 -11.55 19.56 -7.66
C GLU A 152 -10.88 20.57 -6.72
N GLU A 153 -10.35 20.10 -5.58
CA GLU A 153 -9.57 20.92 -4.65
C GLU A 153 -8.30 21.51 -5.29
N LYS A 154 -7.66 20.76 -6.20
CA LYS A 154 -6.38 21.16 -6.83
C LYS A 154 -6.55 21.97 -8.10
N HIS A 155 -7.60 21.69 -8.87
CA HIS A 155 -7.74 22.17 -10.24
C HIS A 155 -9.04 22.97 -10.47
N GLY A 156 -9.91 23.06 -9.47
CA GLY A 156 -11.25 23.60 -9.62
C GLY A 156 -12.23 22.57 -10.17
N ILE A 157 -13.49 22.98 -10.26
CA ILE A 157 -14.59 22.09 -10.64
C ILE A 157 -14.59 21.87 -12.15
N ASP A 158 -14.59 20.60 -12.54
CA ASP A 158 -14.93 20.15 -13.90
C ASP A 158 -16.32 19.49 -13.85
N GLU A 159 -17.33 20.18 -14.38
CA GLU A 159 -18.72 19.74 -14.31
C GLU A 159 -18.97 18.46 -15.11
N GLU A 160 -18.25 18.26 -16.22
CA GLU A 160 -18.39 17.04 -17.01
C GLU A 160 -17.83 15.84 -16.24
N LEU A 161 -16.60 15.96 -15.70
CA LEU A 161 -16.01 14.90 -14.89
C LEU A 161 -16.86 14.58 -13.66
N ARG A 162 -17.38 15.61 -12.96
CA ARG A 162 -18.25 15.43 -11.81
C ARG A 162 -19.52 14.67 -12.17
N ASP A 163 -20.17 15.02 -13.28
CA ASP A 163 -21.37 14.34 -13.76
C ASP A 163 -21.08 12.86 -14.09
N TRP A 164 -19.96 12.58 -14.77
CA TRP A 164 -19.54 11.20 -15.06
C TRP A 164 -19.28 10.38 -13.80
N VAL A 165 -18.56 10.94 -12.82
CA VAL A 165 -18.31 10.27 -11.54
C VAL A 165 -19.62 10.03 -10.81
N THR A 166 -20.49 11.03 -10.74
CA THR A 166 -21.80 10.94 -10.07
C THR A 166 -22.70 9.88 -10.71
N LYS A 167 -22.77 9.82 -12.05
CA LYS A 167 -23.50 8.76 -12.76
C LYS A 167 -22.89 7.38 -12.51
N THR A 168 -21.56 7.29 -12.48
CA THR A 168 -20.86 6.03 -12.22
C THR A 168 -21.15 5.53 -10.80
N THR A 169 -21.06 6.39 -9.80
CA THR A 169 -21.27 6.04 -8.39
C THR A 169 -22.75 5.79 -8.05
N SER A 170 -23.68 6.50 -8.68
CA SER A 170 -25.13 6.34 -8.41
C SER A 170 -25.79 5.23 -9.23
N VAL A 171 -25.27 4.90 -10.42
CA VAL A 171 -25.89 3.92 -11.33
C VAL A 171 -25.06 2.66 -11.50
N VAL A 172 -23.80 2.80 -11.90
CA VAL A 172 -22.96 1.66 -12.28
C VAL A 172 -22.51 0.87 -11.05
N VAL A 173 -22.00 1.56 -10.03
CA VAL A 173 -21.50 0.93 -8.80
C VAL A 173 -22.59 0.10 -8.12
N PRO A 174 -23.82 0.59 -7.85
CA PRO A 174 -24.85 -0.23 -7.22
C PRO A 174 -25.32 -1.38 -8.11
N ARG A 175 -25.33 -1.22 -9.44
CA ARG A 175 -25.71 -2.33 -10.34
C ARG A 175 -24.71 -3.47 -10.31
N LEU A 176 -23.42 -3.17 -10.20
CA LEU A 176 -22.35 -4.18 -10.25
C LEU A 176 -21.96 -4.72 -8.87
N LEU A 177 -21.88 -3.84 -7.86
CA LEU A 177 -21.23 -4.10 -6.59
C LEU A 177 -22.19 -4.21 -5.39
N ARG A 178 -23.50 -4.04 -5.59
CA ARG A 178 -24.48 -4.27 -4.52
C ARG A 178 -24.43 -5.71 -4.02
N GLU A 179 -24.87 -5.88 -2.78
CA GLU A 179 -25.09 -7.18 -2.16
C GLU A 179 -25.97 -8.07 -3.04
N GLY A 180 -25.64 -9.36 -3.11
CA GLY A 180 -26.37 -10.34 -3.92
C GLY A 180 -26.05 -10.33 -5.42
N HIS A 181 -25.25 -9.38 -5.93
CA HIS A 181 -24.85 -9.34 -7.34
C HIS A 181 -23.46 -9.94 -7.56
N LEU A 182 -22.39 -9.14 -7.45
CA LEU A 182 -21.03 -9.66 -7.54
C LEU A 182 -20.72 -10.46 -6.26
N GLY A 183 -20.28 -11.72 -6.41
CA GLY A 183 -20.11 -12.65 -5.30
C GLY A 183 -21.40 -13.37 -4.86
N GLY A 184 -22.55 -13.05 -5.46
CA GLY A 184 -23.82 -13.72 -5.18
C GLY A 184 -24.26 -13.58 -3.72
N GLN A 185 -24.86 -14.63 -3.18
CA GLN A 185 -25.36 -14.67 -1.79
C GLN A 185 -24.24 -14.58 -0.74
N ASP A 186 -23.04 -15.04 -1.09
CA ASP A 186 -21.88 -14.97 -0.19
C ASP A 186 -21.26 -13.56 -0.13
N GLY A 187 -21.70 -12.66 -1.03
CA GLY A 187 -21.17 -11.32 -1.16
C GLY A 187 -19.72 -11.26 -1.64
N ILE A 188 -19.17 -10.05 -1.65
CA ILE A 188 -17.77 -9.82 -2.03
C ILE A 188 -16.89 -10.17 -0.83
N LYS A 189 -15.97 -11.12 -1.01
CA LYS A 189 -15.02 -11.50 0.02
C LYS A 189 -14.02 -10.38 0.28
N LEU A 190 -13.72 -10.14 1.55
CA LEU A 190 -12.65 -9.25 1.95
C LEU A 190 -11.30 -9.89 1.67
N SER A 191 -10.40 -9.09 1.10
CA SER A 191 -9.03 -9.48 0.84
C SER A 191 -8.12 -8.33 1.24
N LEU A 192 -6.99 -8.65 1.87
CA LEU A 192 -5.89 -7.71 1.96
C LEU A 192 -5.34 -7.49 0.55
N VAL A 193 -5.31 -6.24 0.08
CA VAL A 193 -4.81 -5.88 -1.24
C VAL A 193 -3.62 -4.95 -1.12
N HIS A 194 -2.68 -5.02 -2.07
CA HIS A 194 -1.53 -4.11 -2.12
C HIS A 194 -1.95 -2.64 -2.31
N GLY A 195 -3.03 -2.39 -3.07
CA GLY A 195 -3.60 -1.05 -3.27
C GLY A 195 -2.98 -0.23 -4.41
N ASP A 196 -1.73 -0.49 -4.77
CA ASP A 196 -1.05 0.18 -5.91
C ASP A 196 -0.17 -0.80 -6.72
N LEU A 197 -0.78 -1.87 -7.24
CA LEU A 197 -0.06 -2.96 -7.88
C LEU A 197 0.09 -2.73 -9.39
N TRP A 198 1.24 -2.20 -9.82
CA TRP A 198 1.60 -2.01 -11.22
C TRP A 198 3.10 -2.23 -11.45
N GLY A 199 3.55 -2.15 -12.71
CA GLY A 199 4.93 -2.48 -13.10
C GLY A 199 6.02 -1.71 -12.33
N GLY A 200 5.76 -0.44 -11.98
CA GLY A 200 6.71 0.41 -11.25
C GLY A 200 6.86 0.06 -9.77
N ASN A 201 5.94 -0.72 -9.19
CA ASN A 201 5.98 -1.14 -7.78
C ASN A 201 6.38 -2.61 -7.61
N LYS A 202 6.86 -3.25 -8.68
CA LYS A 202 7.30 -4.65 -8.68
C LYS A 202 8.80 -4.72 -8.92
N PHE A 203 9.51 -5.36 -7.99
CA PHE A 203 10.97 -5.49 -8.05
C PHE A 203 11.39 -6.95 -7.84
N MET A 204 12.53 -7.32 -8.42
CA MET A 204 13.20 -8.57 -8.10
C MET A 204 14.56 -8.21 -7.51
N GLY A 205 14.91 -8.85 -6.40
CA GLY A 205 16.16 -8.54 -5.73
C GLY A 205 16.52 -9.57 -4.67
N VAL A 206 17.52 -9.21 -3.86
CA VAL A 206 18.00 -10.04 -2.75
C VAL A 206 17.93 -9.23 -1.47
N LEU A 207 17.32 -9.81 -0.44
CA LEU A 207 17.33 -9.27 0.92
C LEU A 207 18.55 -9.79 1.69
N ASP A 208 19.35 -8.87 2.26
CA ASP A 208 20.48 -9.15 3.16
C ASP A 208 21.45 -10.24 2.64
N ALA A 209 21.66 -10.31 1.31
CA ALA A 209 22.52 -11.28 0.61
C ALA A 209 22.21 -12.77 0.92
N LYS A 210 21.00 -13.09 1.40
CA LYS A 210 20.66 -14.44 1.89
C LYS A 210 19.44 -15.09 1.27
N ARG A 211 18.52 -14.33 0.67
CA ARG A 211 17.32 -14.89 0.02
C ARG A 211 17.03 -14.12 -1.27
N PRO A 212 16.99 -14.80 -2.43
CA PRO A 212 16.39 -14.24 -3.63
C PRO A 212 14.89 -14.05 -3.41
N THR A 213 14.34 -12.90 -3.78
CA THR A 213 12.92 -12.56 -3.59
C THR A 213 12.37 -11.77 -4.79
N GLU A 214 11.17 -12.16 -5.26
CA GLU A 214 10.31 -11.28 -6.09
C GLU A 214 9.40 -10.47 -5.13
N ASP A 215 9.71 -9.21 -4.88
CA ASP A 215 9.03 -8.38 -3.87
C ASP A 215 8.32 -7.18 -4.49
N PHE A 216 7.29 -6.67 -3.80
CA PHE A 216 6.71 -5.37 -4.07
C PHE A 216 7.43 -4.28 -3.28
N TYR A 217 7.43 -3.08 -3.84
CA TYR A 217 7.94 -1.89 -3.18
C TYR A 217 6.91 -0.78 -3.18
N ILE A 218 6.83 -0.05 -2.06
CA ILE A 218 5.96 1.12 -1.84
C ILE A 218 6.82 2.31 -1.42
#